data_AF-W2CMY8-F1
#
_entry.id   AF-W2CMY8-F1
#
_cell.length_a   1.000
_cell.length_b   1.000
_cell.length_c   1.000
_cell.angle_alpha   90.00
_cell.angle_beta   90.00
_cell.angle_gamma   90.00
#
_symmetry.space_group_name_H-M   'P 1'
#
loop_
_entity.id
_entity.type
_entity.pdbx_description
1 polymer ?
#
loop_
_entity_poly.entity_id
_entity_poly.type
_entity_poly.pdbx_seq_one_letter_code
_entity_poly.pdbx_strand_id
1 'polypeptide(L)'
;MMRQTILLMSLFICVFFSVNAQISTDEEPVSFREGNIPSRFSVSQDIRIMPALDMNRIEQEDAKDEANGLPPRFGYPHEVSLDLESSGHWQELSNGDRLWQLTIRCPQALSINLLYDRFWLPEGGKFFIYTADRKHSIGAFTSLNSAALFLVI
;
A
#
# COMPACT_ATOMS: atom_id res chain seq x y z
N MET A 1 29.38 -33.26 30.75
CA MET A 1 29.83 -32.28 29.73
C MET A 1 29.20 -32.52 28.35
N MET A 2 29.35 -33.70 27.71
CA MET A 2 28.84 -33.93 26.35
C MET A 2 27.32 -33.73 26.16
N ARG A 3 26.51 -34.01 27.19
CA ARG A 3 25.04 -33.87 27.13
C ARG A 3 24.57 -32.41 27.16
N GLN A 4 25.32 -31.53 27.83
CA GLN A 4 25.05 -30.09 27.88
C GLN A 4 25.48 -29.38 26.59
N THR A 5 26.58 -29.82 25.96
CA THR A 5 27.01 -29.32 24.65
C THR A 5 26.07 -29.72 23.52
N ILE A 6 25.45 -30.90 23.58
CA ILE A 6 24.42 -31.32 22.61
C ILE A 6 23.16 -30.44 22.74
N LEU A 7 22.73 -30.14 23.97
CA LEU A 7 21.60 -29.24 24.24
C LEU A 7 21.87 -27.79 23.79
N LEU A 8 23.10 -27.30 23.99
CA LEU A 8 23.52 -25.98 23.50
C LEU A 8 23.59 -25.92 21.97
N MET A 9 24.09 -26.98 21.30
CA MET A 9 24.09 -27.05 19.83
C MET A 9 22.66 -27.14 19.25
N SER A 10 21.75 -27.90 19.88
CA SER A 10 20.37 -27.99 19.42
C SER A 10 19.62 -26.66 19.56
N LEU A 11 19.89 -25.92 20.64
CA LEU A 11 19.29 -24.60 20.87
C LEU A 11 19.79 -23.57 19.85
N PHE A 12 21.07 -23.66 19.43
CA PHE A 12 21.64 -22.79 18.40
C PHE A 12 21.04 -23.04 17.01
N ILE A 13 20.71 -24.29 16.67
CA ILE A 13 20.10 -24.66 15.37
C ILE A 13 18.67 -24.12 15.23
N CYS A 14 17.89 -24.03 16.33
CA CYS A 14 16.53 -23.48 16.28
C CYS A 14 16.47 -21.97 15.97
N VAL A 15 17.55 -21.22 16.21
CA VAL A 15 17.61 -19.76 15.96
C VAL A 15 17.77 -19.43 14.46
N PHE A 16 18.13 -20.42 13.63
CA PHE A 16 18.30 -20.24 12.18
C PHE A 16 17.05 -20.56 11.35
N PHE A 17 15.91 -20.89 11.97
CA PHE A 17 14.65 -20.91 11.25
C PHE A 17 14.25 -19.47 10.94
N SER A 18 14.65 -19.00 9.76
CA SER A 18 14.33 -17.69 9.22
C SER A 18 12.83 -17.49 9.21
N VAL A 19 12.34 -16.69 10.15
CA VAL A 19 10.98 -16.16 10.12
C VAL A 19 10.96 -15.09 9.02
N ASN A 20 10.32 -15.39 7.90
CA ASN A 20 10.03 -14.39 6.87
C ASN A 20 8.84 -13.56 7.35
N ALA A 21 9.12 -12.45 8.04
CA ALA A 21 8.12 -11.48 8.50
C ALA A 21 8.01 -10.26 7.57
N GLN A 22 8.71 -10.26 6.42
CA GLN A 22 8.71 -9.11 5.52
C GLN A 22 7.34 -8.99 4.82
N ILE A 23 6.68 -7.85 5.02
CA ILE A 23 5.33 -7.60 4.47
C ILE A 23 5.40 -7.19 2.99
N SER A 24 6.50 -6.66 2.50
CA SER A 24 6.69 -6.31 1.09
C SER A 24 8.10 -6.63 0.63
N THR A 25 8.32 -6.77 -0.67
CA THR A 25 9.68 -6.87 -1.21
C THR A 25 10.32 -5.48 -1.28
N ASP A 26 11.65 -5.37 -1.30
CA ASP A 26 12.35 -4.06 -1.46
C ASP A 26 12.49 -3.66 -2.94
N GLU A 27 11.52 -4.05 -3.76
CA GLU A 27 11.53 -3.77 -5.19
C GLU A 27 10.97 -2.37 -5.50
N GLU A 28 11.46 -1.75 -6.57
CA GLU A 28 10.90 -0.50 -7.07
C GLU A 28 9.81 -0.74 -8.13
N PRO A 29 8.80 0.16 -8.20
CA PRO A 29 7.80 0.11 -9.25
C PRO A 29 8.43 0.13 -10.64
N VAL A 30 7.88 -0.65 -11.58
CA VAL A 30 8.37 -0.69 -12.97
C VAL A 30 8.37 0.71 -13.60
N SER A 31 7.39 1.55 -13.24
CA SER A 31 7.26 2.94 -13.71
C SER A 31 8.40 3.88 -13.27
N PHE A 32 9.23 3.49 -12.29
CA PHE A 32 10.34 4.32 -11.81
C PHE A 32 11.59 4.18 -12.69
N ARG A 33 11.68 3.10 -13.47
CA ARG A 33 12.85 2.81 -14.30
C ARG A 33 12.91 3.78 -15.49
N GLU A 34 13.63 4.89 -15.30
CA GLU A 34 13.94 5.85 -16.35
C GLU A 34 14.89 5.23 -17.39
N GLY A 35 14.49 5.23 -18.65
CA GLY A 35 15.36 4.83 -19.77
C GLY A 35 14.63 4.18 -20.94
N ASN A 36 13.62 3.34 -20.68
CA ASN A 36 12.92 2.58 -21.73
C ASN A 36 11.39 2.71 -21.69
N ILE A 37 10.87 3.51 -20.77
CA ILE A 37 9.43 3.66 -20.57
C ILE A 37 9.05 5.11 -20.93
N PRO A 38 8.25 5.33 -22.00
CA PRO A 38 7.80 6.66 -22.39
C PRO A 38 7.18 7.48 -21.25
N SER A 39 7.21 8.81 -21.33
CA SER A 39 6.68 9.70 -20.27
C SER A 39 5.21 9.43 -19.89
N ARG A 40 4.42 8.84 -20.81
CA ARG A 40 3.03 8.41 -20.57
C ARG A 40 2.84 7.36 -19.48
N PHE A 41 3.90 6.67 -19.07
CA PHE A 41 3.84 5.61 -18.05
C PHE A 41 4.18 6.12 -16.63
N SER A 42 4.62 7.39 -16.53
CA SER A 42 5.10 7.96 -15.26
C SER A 42 3.97 8.28 -14.28
N VAL A 43 2.76 8.55 -14.78
CA VAL A 43 1.56 8.87 -13.99
C VAL A 43 0.35 8.29 -14.73
N SER A 44 -0.60 7.68 -14.01
CA SER A 44 -1.83 7.16 -14.60
C SER A 44 -2.64 8.26 -15.27
N GLN A 45 -3.38 7.91 -16.33
CA GLN A 45 -4.36 8.79 -16.95
C GLN A 45 -5.71 8.80 -16.20
N ASP A 46 -6.00 7.78 -15.38
CA ASP A 46 -7.20 7.77 -14.53
C ASP A 46 -6.86 8.37 -13.15
N ILE A 47 -7.40 9.56 -12.90
CA ILE A 47 -7.23 10.30 -11.65
C ILE A 47 -8.58 10.36 -10.92
N ARG A 48 -8.66 9.71 -9.77
CA ARG A 48 -9.82 9.74 -8.87
C ARG A 48 -9.62 10.79 -7.79
N ILE A 49 -10.40 11.86 -7.87
CA ILE A 49 -10.35 12.97 -6.92
C ILE A 49 -11.39 12.75 -5.84
N MET A 50 -10.95 12.65 -4.59
CA MET A 50 -11.85 12.55 -3.44
C MET A 50 -12.50 13.92 -3.13
N PRO A 51 -13.71 13.94 -2.57
CA PRO A 51 -14.34 15.17 -2.11
C PRO A 51 -13.43 15.92 -1.13
N ALA A 52 -13.42 17.24 -1.20
CA ALA A 52 -12.69 18.05 -0.21
C ALA A 52 -13.31 17.87 1.18
N LEU A 53 -12.45 17.89 2.20
CA LEU A 53 -12.88 17.82 3.59
C LEU A 53 -13.50 19.14 4.03
N ASP A 54 -14.70 19.09 4.60
CA ASP A 54 -15.30 20.23 5.30
C ASP A 54 -14.74 20.30 6.72
N MET A 55 -13.61 20.99 6.87
CA MET A 55 -12.91 21.09 8.16
C MET A 55 -13.74 21.79 9.22
N ASN A 56 -14.57 22.78 8.86
CA ASN A 56 -15.44 23.45 9.82
C ASN A 56 -16.46 22.48 10.44
N ARG A 57 -17.07 21.63 9.60
CA ARG A 57 -17.98 20.59 10.09
C ARG A 57 -17.25 19.54 10.92
N ILE A 58 -16.08 19.08 10.45
CA ILE A 58 -15.29 18.05 11.13
C ILE A 58 -14.85 18.53 12.51
N GLU A 59 -14.34 19.75 12.64
CA GLU A 59 -13.92 20.32 13.94
C GLU A 59 -15.09 20.45 14.92
N GLN A 60 -16.29 20.79 14.45
CA GLN A 60 -17.49 20.85 15.29
C GLN A 60 -17.95 19.46 15.76
N GLU A 61 -17.76 18.43 14.95
CA GLU A 61 -18.01 17.03 15.33
C GLU A 61 -16.99 16.57 16.36
N ASP A 62 -15.70 16.79 16.09
CA ASP A 62 -14.61 16.36 16.95
C ASP A 62 -14.68 17.04 18.33
N ALA A 63 -15.06 18.32 18.41
CA ALA A 63 -15.28 19.01 19.68
C ALA A 63 -16.44 18.41 20.51
N LYS A 64 -17.50 17.91 19.85
CA LYS A 64 -18.59 17.21 20.54
C LYS A 64 -18.15 15.83 20.99
N ASP A 65 -17.41 15.11 20.15
CA ASP A 65 -16.89 13.78 20.46
C ASP A 65 -15.93 13.84 21.66
N GLU A 66 -15.04 14.84 21.70
CA GLU A 66 -14.16 15.11 22.83
C GLU A 66 -14.95 15.42 24.11
N ALA A 67 -15.97 16.28 24.03
CA ALA A 67 -16.84 16.58 25.18
C ALA A 67 -17.59 15.34 25.70
N ASN A 68 -17.86 14.36 24.84
CA ASN A 68 -18.46 13.07 25.18
C ASN A 68 -17.43 12.02 25.64
N GLY A 69 -16.14 12.37 25.70
CA GLY A 69 -15.06 11.48 26.10
C GLY A 69 -14.68 10.42 25.06
N LEU A 70 -15.02 10.63 23.79
CA LEU A 70 -14.61 9.76 22.69
C LEU A 70 -13.15 10.04 22.29
N PRO A 71 -12.42 9.02 21.80
CA PRO A 71 -11.05 9.23 21.34
C PRO A 71 -11.00 10.13 20.09
N PRO A 72 -9.90 10.87 19.89
CA PRO A 72 -9.73 11.70 18.70
C PRO A 72 -9.83 10.91 17.40
N ARG A 73 -10.41 11.55 16.37
CA ARG A 73 -10.52 11.00 15.02
C ARG A 73 -9.14 10.85 14.39
N PHE A 74 -8.83 9.64 13.93
CA PHE A 74 -7.55 9.35 13.24
C PHE A 74 -7.57 9.70 11.74
N GLY A 75 -8.74 9.60 11.10
CA GLY A 75 -8.90 9.90 9.68
C GLY A 75 -10.37 10.05 9.29
N TYR A 76 -10.63 10.67 8.13
CA TYR A 76 -11.97 10.82 7.58
C TYR A 76 -12.17 9.83 6.42
N PRO A 77 -13.13 8.89 6.49
CA PRO A 77 -13.31 7.88 5.46
C PRO A 77 -14.02 8.46 4.23
N HIS A 78 -13.56 8.05 3.04
CA HIS A 78 -14.29 8.20 1.79
C HIS A 78 -14.64 6.82 1.26
N GLU A 79 -15.93 6.51 1.23
CA GLU A 79 -16.44 5.27 0.62
C GLU A 79 -16.30 5.35 -0.89
N VAL A 80 -15.66 4.33 -1.48
CA VAL A 80 -15.38 4.26 -2.92
C VAL A 80 -15.60 2.85 -3.47
N SER A 81 -15.85 2.75 -4.77
CA SER A 81 -15.87 1.48 -5.50
C SER A 81 -14.87 1.58 -6.64
N LEU A 82 -13.64 1.12 -6.38
CA LEU A 82 -12.51 1.16 -7.31
C LEU A 82 -11.92 -0.24 -7.39
N ASP A 83 -11.76 -0.75 -8.61
CA ASP A 83 -11.19 -2.05 -8.87
C ASP A 83 -10.41 -2.05 -10.20
N LEU A 84 -9.80 -3.19 -10.52
CA LEU A 84 -8.96 -3.37 -11.71
C LEU A 84 -9.74 -3.30 -13.04
N GLU A 85 -11.08 -3.43 -13.02
CA GLU A 85 -11.95 -3.41 -14.21
C GLU A 85 -12.60 -2.03 -14.40
N SER A 86 -13.05 -1.41 -13.30
CA SER A 86 -13.82 -0.15 -13.29
C SER A 86 -12.95 1.10 -13.14
N SER A 87 -11.68 0.93 -12.78
CA SER A 87 -10.76 2.04 -12.53
C SER A 87 -9.33 1.74 -12.96
N GLY A 88 -8.56 2.82 -13.09
CA GLY A 88 -7.18 2.78 -13.50
C GLY A 88 -7.03 2.58 -15.01
N HIS A 89 -5.79 2.53 -15.43
CA HIS A 89 -5.42 2.35 -16.82
C HIS A 89 -4.52 1.11 -16.94
N TRP A 90 -4.96 0.13 -17.73
CA TRP A 90 -4.15 -1.00 -18.14
C TRP A 90 -3.34 -0.66 -19.38
N GLN A 91 -2.08 -1.08 -19.37
CA GLN A 91 -1.17 -0.92 -20.49
C GLN A 91 -0.32 -2.17 -20.69
N GLU A 92 -0.17 -2.61 -21.93
CA GLU A 92 0.77 -3.65 -22.31
C GLU A 92 2.19 -3.08 -22.46
N LEU A 93 3.16 -3.78 -21.87
CA LEU A 93 4.59 -3.48 -21.96
C LEU A 93 5.21 -4.23 -23.13
N SER A 94 6.38 -3.78 -23.60
CA SER A 94 7.07 -4.37 -24.76
C SER A 94 7.51 -5.82 -24.55
N ASN A 95 7.64 -6.25 -23.30
CA ASN A 95 7.97 -7.63 -22.93
C ASN A 95 6.73 -8.54 -22.78
N GLY A 96 5.51 -8.02 -23.02
CA GLY A 96 4.25 -8.75 -22.90
C GLY A 96 3.60 -8.67 -21.52
N ASP A 97 4.25 -8.04 -20.53
CA ASP A 97 3.65 -7.79 -19.22
C ASP A 97 2.55 -6.73 -19.30
N ARG A 98 1.72 -6.65 -18.26
CA ARG A 98 0.69 -5.61 -18.14
C ARG A 98 0.92 -4.76 -16.90
N LEU A 99 0.88 -3.45 -17.09
CA LEU A 99 0.95 -2.45 -16.04
C LEU A 99 -0.44 -1.84 -15.84
N TRP A 100 -0.93 -1.90 -14.61
CA TRP A 100 -2.12 -1.15 -14.18
C TRP A 100 -1.71 0.00 -13.28
N GLN A 101 -2.26 1.18 -13.52
CA GLN A 101 -2.01 2.35 -12.68
C GLN A 101 -3.30 3.11 -12.42
N LEU A 102 -3.45 3.58 -11.18
CA LEU A 102 -4.53 4.47 -10.75
C LEU A 102 -3.93 5.58 -9.91
N THR A 103 -4.38 6.81 -10.11
CA THR A 103 -3.96 7.96 -9.28
C THR A 103 -5.13 8.39 -8.41
N ILE A 104 -4.92 8.43 -7.10
CA ILE A 104 -5.90 8.94 -6.13
C ILE A 104 -5.41 10.30 -5.64
N ARG A 105 -6.29 11.30 -5.64
CA ARG A 105 -6.00 12.64 -5.16
C ARG A 105 -7.01 13.02 -4.08
N CYS A 106 -6.54 13.24 -2.86
CA CYS A 106 -7.35 13.79 -1.79
C CYS A 106 -6.87 15.23 -1.51
N PRO A 107 -7.58 16.27 -1.97
CA PRO A 107 -7.18 17.66 -1.73
C PRO A 107 -7.07 17.95 -0.24
N GLN A 108 -5.99 18.63 0.16
CA GLN A 108 -5.74 19.08 1.55
C GLN A 108 -5.52 17.95 2.58
N ALA A 109 -5.47 16.67 2.14
CA ALA A 109 -5.09 15.57 3.02
C ALA A 109 -3.58 15.62 3.34
N LEU A 110 -3.24 15.33 4.58
CA LEU A 110 -1.85 15.20 5.04
C LEU A 110 -1.25 13.83 4.72
N SER A 111 -2.09 12.79 4.73
CA SER A 111 -1.77 11.42 4.34
C SER A 111 -3.00 10.76 3.77
N ILE A 112 -2.82 9.64 3.06
CA ILE A 112 -3.90 8.83 2.54
C ILE A 112 -3.75 7.40 3.07
N ASN A 113 -4.80 6.91 3.72
CA ASN A 113 -4.94 5.52 4.10
C ASN A 113 -5.77 4.79 3.05
N LEU A 114 -5.24 3.71 2.47
CA LEU A 114 -5.99 2.84 1.57
C LEU A 114 -6.41 1.57 2.32
N LEU A 115 -7.72 1.33 2.33
CA LEU A 115 -8.34 0.12 2.87
C LEU A 115 -8.94 -0.67 1.71
N TYR A 116 -8.68 -1.97 1.68
CA TYR A 116 -9.15 -2.87 0.63
C TYR A 116 -10.10 -3.91 1.22
N ASP A 117 -11.33 -3.97 0.70
CA ASP A 117 -12.29 -5.03 1.05
C ASP A 117 -11.83 -6.40 0.55
N ARG A 118 -11.25 -6.43 -0.66
CA ARG A 118 -10.72 -7.62 -1.31
C ARG A 118 -9.35 -7.29 -1.89
N PHE A 119 -8.32 -7.90 -1.32
CA PHE A 119 -6.96 -7.80 -1.83
C PHE A 119 -6.47 -9.18 -2.22
N TRP A 120 -6.31 -9.41 -3.52
CA TRP A 120 -5.79 -10.65 -4.07
C TRP A 120 -4.90 -10.34 -5.27
N LEU A 121 -3.74 -10.98 -5.32
CA LEU A 121 -2.82 -10.90 -6.44
C LEU A 121 -2.50 -12.32 -6.93
N PRO A 122 -2.50 -12.58 -8.25
CA PRO A 122 -2.02 -13.84 -8.79
C PRO A 122 -0.51 -13.99 -8.55
N GLU A 123 -0.01 -15.23 -8.63
CA GLU A 123 1.42 -15.49 -8.66
C GLU A 123 2.13 -14.66 -9.74
N GLY A 124 3.25 -14.05 -9.37
CA GLY A 124 3.99 -13.09 -10.21
C GLY A 124 3.43 -11.66 -10.21
N GLY A 125 2.22 -11.43 -9.67
CA GLY A 125 1.64 -10.10 -9.50
C GLY A 125 2.39 -9.27 -8.46
N LYS A 126 2.59 -7.98 -8.78
CA LYS A 126 3.26 -7.01 -7.91
C LYS A 126 2.42 -5.75 -7.80
N PHE A 127 2.18 -5.33 -6.57
CA PHE A 127 1.42 -4.12 -6.28
C PHE A 127 2.27 -3.13 -5.48
N PHE A 128 2.18 -1.86 -5.86
CA PHE A 128 2.95 -0.77 -5.28
C PHE A 128 2.04 0.42 -5.01
N ILE A 129 2.33 1.17 -3.95
CA ILE A 129 1.77 2.49 -3.71
C ILE A 129 2.91 3.46 -3.55
N TYR A 130 2.83 4.60 -4.22
CA TYR A 130 3.88 5.60 -4.16
C TYR A 130 3.32 7.02 -4.31
N THR A 131 4.03 8.01 -3.78
CA THR A 131 3.69 9.43 -3.93
C THR A 131 3.97 9.90 -5.35
N ALA A 132 3.22 10.89 -5.84
CA ALA A 132 3.44 11.42 -7.19
C ALA A 132 4.88 11.94 -7.42
N ASP A 133 5.55 12.40 -6.37
CA ASP A 133 6.96 12.83 -6.40
C ASP A 133 7.98 11.68 -6.21
N ARG A 134 7.50 10.44 -6.07
CA ARG A 134 8.26 9.19 -5.94
C ARG A 134 9.18 9.11 -4.71
N LYS A 135 9.06 10.04 -3.76
CA LYS A 135 9.89 10.03 -2.54
C LYS A 135 9.50 8.93 -1.56
N HIS A 136 8.23 8.53 -1.58
CA HIS A 136 7.73 7.44 -0.76
C HIS A 136 7.15 6.38 -1.67
N SER A 137 7.56 5.14 -1.44
CA SER A 137 7.05 3.96 -2.14
C SER A 137 7.00 2.80 -1.15
N ILE A 138 5.94 2.02 -1.24
CA ILE A 138 5.71 0.81 -0.46
C ILE A 138 5.24 -0.31 -1.40
N GLY A 139 5.61 -1.54 -1.06
CA GLY A 139 5.56 -2.67 -1.98
C GLY A 139 6.97 -3.11 -2.38
N ALA A 140 7.13 -4.17 -3.18
CA ALA A 140 6.05 -4.88 -3.84
C ALA A 140 5.25 -5.77 -2.87
N PHE A 141 3.94 -5.61 -2.87
CA PHE A 141 3.03 -6.61 -2.33
C PHE A 141 2.79 -7.69 -3.39
N THR A 142 2.68 -8.94 -2.97
CA THR A 142 2.63 -10.13 -3.82
C THR A 142 1.47 -11.05 -3.42
N SER A 143 1.36 -12.23 -4.05
CA SER A 143 0.38 -13.27 -3.67
C SER A 143 0.47 -13.67 -2.18
N LEU A 144 1.62 -13.46 -1.53
CA LEU A 144 1.82 -13.74 -0.11
C LEU A 144 1.07 -12.75 0.81
N ASN A 145 0.57 -11.63 0.28
CA ASN A 145 -0.08 -10.55 1.04
C ASN A 145 -1.61 -10.65 1.07
N SER A 146 -2.17 -11.86 0.93
CA SER A 146 -3.59 -12.12 0.67
C SER A 146 -4.57 -11.84 1.85
N ALA A 147 -4.15 -11.13 2.90
CA ALA A 147 -5.02 -10.82 4.05
C ALA A 147 -4.92 -9.33 4.41
N ALA A 148 -6.04 -8.62 4.25
CA ALA A 148 -6.32 -7.24 4.68
C ALA A 148 -5.11 -6.28 4.66
N LEU A 149 -5.03 -5.46 3.62
CA LEU A 149 -3.94 -4.50 3.46
C LEU A 149 -4.39 -3.10 3.89
N PHE A 150 -3.71 -2.53 4.90
CA PHE A 150 -3.89 -1.15 5.34
C PHE A 150 -2.59 -0.40 5.07
N LEU A 151 -2.63 0.56 4.15
CA LEU A 151 -1.43 1.25 3.67
C LEU A 151 -1.56 2.74 3.81
N VAL A 152 -0.52 3.37 4.37
CA VAL A 152 -0.46 4.80 4.63
C VAL A 152 0.66 5.39 3.79
N ILE A 153 0.36 6.47 3.07
CA ILE A 153 1.34 7.25 2.32
C ILE A 153 1.09 8.75 2.40
#